data_AF-A0A8H5ABG1-F1
#
_entry.id   AF-A0A8H5ABG1-F1
#
_cell.length_a   1.000
_cell.length_b   1.000
_cell.length_c   1.000
_cell.angle_alpha   90.00
_cell.angle_beta   90.00
_cell.angle_gamma   90.00
#
_symmetry.space_group_name_H-M   'P 1'
#
loop_
_entity.id
_entity.type
_entity.pdbx_description
1 polymer ?
#
loop_
_entity_poly.entity_id
_entity_poly.type
_entity_poly.pdbx_seq_one_letter_code
_entity_poly.pdbx_strand_id
1 'polypeptide(L)'
;MPVVKGGVWTNIEDEILKASVSKYGLNQWARVSSLLARKTPKQCKARWNEWLDPSIKKIEWSKEEDERLLHLAKIMPTQWRTIAPIVGRTANQCLERYQKLLDEAEAKESSSLGLMGPDGGETQAPSADDVRRLRPGELDPDPETKPARPDTIDLDEDEKEMLSEARARLANTQGKKAKRKARERQQEESRRLAALQKRRELKTAGINIKVTTRKKGEMDYNADIPFERKALPGFYDTSEEM
;
A
#
# COMPACT_ATOMS: atom_id res chain seq x y z
N MET A 1 9.41 19.69 -15.95
CA MET A 1 8.52 18.93 -16.84
C MET A 1 7.29 18.51 -16.04
N PRO A 2 6.05 18.69 -16.51
CA PRO A 2 4.89 18.12 -15.85
C PRO A 2 5.04 16.59 -15.85
N VAL A 3 5.07 15.97 -14.67
CA VAL A 3 5.12 14.51 -14.56
C VAL A 3 3.80 13.97 -15.09
N VAL A 4 3.82 13.36 -16.28
CA VAL A 4 2.65 12.67 -16.84
C VAL A 4 2.29 11.55 -15.87
N LYS A 5 1.14 11.71 -15.20
CA LYS A 5 0.60 10.73 -14.25
C LYS A 5 -0.12 9.63 -15.02
N GLY A 6 0.20 8.37 -14.72
CA GLY A 6 -0.34 7.19 -15.36
C GLY A 6 0.71 6.33 -16.04
N GLY A 7 0.29 5.59 -17.05
CA GLY A 7 1.10 4.59 -17.73
C GLY A 7 0.96 3.20 -17.12
N VAL A 8 1.73 2.27 -17.68
CA VAL A 8 1.70 0.86 -17.32
C VAL A 8 2.11 0.68 -15.85
N TRP A 9 1.51 -0.32 -15.19
CA TRP A 9 1.86 -0.71 -13.83
C TRP A 9 3.10 -1.60 -13.82
N THR A 10 4.06 -1.30 -12.97
CA THR A 10 5.22 -2.18 -12.71
C THR A 10 4.98 -3.05 -11.49
N ASN A 11 5.73 -4.15 -11.38
CA ASN A 11 5.62 -5.06 -10.24
C ASN A 11 6.02 -4.35 -8.93
N ILE A 12 7.05 -3.50 -8.95
CA ILE A 12 7.37 -2.59 -7.83
C ILE A 12 6.17 -1.74 -7.38
N GLU A 13 5.47 -1.09 -8.32
CA GLU A 13 4.32 -0.24 -7.97
C GLU A 13 3.18 -1.06 -7.35
N ASP A 14 2.89 -2.25 -7.90
CA ASP A 14 1.87 -3.17 -7.39
C ASP A 14 2.22 -3.67 -5.97
N GLU A 15 3.47 -4.00 -5.69
CA GLU A 15 3.90 -4.44 -4.36
C GLU A 15 3.85 -3.30 -3.32
N ILE A 16 4.27 -2.09 -3.70
CA ILE A 16 4.10 -0.90 -2.85
C ILE A 16 2.62 -0.63 -2.59
N LEU A 17 1.76 -0.80 -3.60
CA LEU A 17 0.31 -0.62 -3.48
C LEU A 17 -0.28 -1.63 -2.50
N LYS A 18 0.07 -2.92 -2.60
CA LYS A 18 -0.34 -3.97 -1.65
C LYS A 18 0.09 -3.65 -0.22
N ALA A 19 1.36 -3.31 -0.02
CA ALA A 19 1.89 -2.99 1.31
C ALA A 19 1.22 -1.71 1.90
N SER A 20 0.95 -0.72 1.06
CA SER A 20 0.27 0.52 1.45
C SER A 20 -1.19 0.28 1.81
N VAL A 21 -1.91 -0.56 1.06
CA VAL A 21 -3.29 -0.95 1.38
C VAL A 21 -3.34 -1.75 2.68
N SER A 22 -2.39 -2.65 2.92
CA SER A 22 -2.28 -3.37 4.20
C SER A 22 -2.10 -2.41 5.39
N LYS A 23 -1.31 -1.33 5.23
CA LYS A 23 -1.07 -0.34 6.30
C LYS A 23 -2.21 0.68 6.48
N TYR A 24 -2.79 1.17 5.39
CA TYR A 24 -3.71 2.33 5.42
C TYR A 24 -5.18 1.97 5.15
N GLY A 25 -5.46 0.75 4.68
CA GLY A 25 -6.79 0.27 4.29
C GLY A 25 -7.30 0.83 2.95
N LEU A 26 -8.53 0.44 2.61
CA LEU A 26 -9.19 0.71 1.31
C LEU A 26 -9.90 2.07 1.22
N ASN A 27 -9.77 2.92 2.24
CA ASN A 27 -10.45 4.22 2.29
C ASN A 27 -9.51 5.42 2.16
N GLN A 28 -8.19 5.21 2.25
CA GLN A 28 -7.19 6.28 2.27
C GLN A 28 -6.36 6.35 0.96
N TRP A 29 -7.02 6.32 -0.20
CA TRP A 29 -6.34 6.26 -1.50
C TRP A 29 -5.39 7.43 -1.78
N ALA A 30 -5.67 8.63 -1.26
CA ALA A 30 -4.77 9.78 -1.40
C ALA A 30 -3.44 9.59 -0.65
N ARG A 31 -3.49 8.86 0.48
CA ARG A 31 -2.31 8.51 1.26
C ARG A 31 -1.55 7.36 0.62
N VAL A 32 -2.26 6.39 0.03
CA VAL A 32 -1.66 5.28 -0.73
C VAL A 32 -0.94 5.82 -1.97
N SER A 33 -1.61 6.66 -2.78
CA SER A 33 -1.02 7.21 -4.00
C SER A 33 0.17 8.12 -3.74
N SER A 34 0.29 8.72 -2.55
CA SER A 34 1.46 9.57 -2.25
C SER A 34 2.74 8.78 -2.02
N LEU A 35 2.68 7.44 -1.96
CA LEU A 35 3.85 6.54 -2.00
C LEU A 35 4.23 6.13 -3.43
N LEU A 36 3.41 6.47 -4.43
CA LEU A 36 3.61 6.12 -5.83
C LEU A 36 3.73 7.41 -6.66
N ALA A 37 4.94 7.76 -7.09
CA ALA A 37 5.22 9.07 -7.67
C ALA A 37 4.34 9.42 -8.89
N ARG A 38 4.02 8.42 -9.73
CA ARG A 38 3.35 8.61 -11.03
C ARG A 38 1.91 8.12 -11.06
N LYS A 39 1.34 7.65 -9.95
CA LYS A 39 -0.02 7.09 -9.90
C LYS A 39 -0.95 7.97 -9.06
N THR A 40 -2.14 8.23 -9.57
CA THR A 40 -3.17 9.02 -8.87
C THR A 40 -3.98 8.17 -7.89
N PRO A 41 -4.70 8.76 -6.92
CA PRO A 41 -5.58 8.02 -6.02
C PRO A 41 -6.65 7.20 -6.77
N LYS A 42 -7.18 7.74 -7.87
CA LYS A 42 -8.17 7.05 -8.72
C LYS A 42 -7.56 5.82 -9.39
N GLN A 43 -6.36 5.96 -9.96
CA GLN A 43 -5.63 4.84 -10.57
C GLN A 43 -5.28 3.76 -9.55
N CYS A 44 -4.81 4.13 -8.35
CA CYS A 44 -4.53 3.16 -7.28
C CYS A 44 -5.79 2.37 -6.87
N LYS A 45 -6.94 3.06 -6.74
CA LYS A 45 -8.22 2.43 -6.41
C LYS A 45 -8.69 1.50 -7.53
N ALA A 46 -8.60 1.95 -8.78
CA ALA A 46 -8.97 1.13 -9.94
C ALA A 46 -8.06 -0.10 -10.05
N ARG A 47 -6.74 0.06 -9.95
CA ARG A 47 -5.78 -1.04 -9.95
C ARG A 47 -6.06 -2.08 -8.87
N TRP A 48 -6.40 -1.62 -7.67
CA TRP A 48 -6.79 -2.53 -6.60
C TRP A 48 -8.04 -3.35 -6.97
N ASN A 49 -9.12 -2.67 -7.35
CA ASN A 49 -10.40 -3.31 -7.62
C ASN A 49 -10.43 -4.16 -8.91
N GLU A 50 -9.56 -3.87 -9.88
CA GLU A 50 -9.54 -4.57 -11.17
C GLU A 50 -8.46 -5.66 -11.25
N TRP A 51 -7.39 -5.56 -10.44
CA TRP A 51 -6.28 -6.51 -10.53
C TRP A 51 -5.72 -7.02 -9.21
N LEU A 52 -5.62 -6.22 -8.14
CA LEU A 52 -4.87 -6.63 -6.94
C LEU A 52 -5.71 -7.24 -5.83
N ASP A 53 -7.02 -6.99 -5.81
CA ASP A 53 -7.90 -7.56 -4.79
C ASP A 53 -7.84 -9.10 -4.82
N PRO A 54 -7.50 -9.77 -3.70
CA PRO A 54 -7.46 -11.22 -3.62
C PRO A 54 -8.77 -11.92 -3.96
N SER A 55 -9.91 -11.23 -3.91
CA SER A 55 -11.20 -11.80 -4.33
C SER A 55 -11.31 -11.97 -5.85
N ILE A 56 -10.44 -11.33 -6.63
CA ILE A 56 -10.47 -11.41 -8.09
C ILE A 56 -9.87 -12.73 -8.55
N LYS A 57 -10.71 -13.55 -9.19
CA LYS A 57 -10.26 -14.80 -9.80
C LYS A 57 -9.46 -14.50 -11.07
N LYS A 58 -8.21 -14.96 -11.11
CA LYS A 58 -7.31 -14.90 -12.29
C LYS A 58 -7.08 -16.27 -12.94
N ILE A 59 -7.85 -17.27 -12.53
CA ILE A 59 -7.84 -18.61 -13.11
C ILE A 59 -8.65 -18.64 -14.41
N GLU A 60 -8.52 -19.73 -15.17
CA GLU A 60 -9.30 -19.96 -16.38
C GLU A 60 -10.82 -19.93 -16.14
N TRP A 61 -11.58 -19.67 -17.19
CA TRP A 61 -13.05 -19.64 -17.14
C TRP A 61 -13.61 -21.06 -17.16
N SER A 62 -14.54 -21.33 -16.25
CA SER A 62 -15.30 -22.58 -16.28
C SER A 62 -16.47 -22.50 -17.27
N LYS A 63 -16.92 -23.65 -17.78
CA LYS A 63 -18.10 -23.72 -18.64
C LYS A 63 -19.35 -23.16 -17.97
N GLU A 64 -19.52 -23.41 -16.67
CA GLU A 64 -20.64 -22.86 -15.88
C GLU A 64 -20.58 -21.32 -15.79
N GLU A 65 -19.38 -20.75 -15.65
CA GLU A 65 -19.18 -19.30 -15.65
C GLU A 65 -19.51 -18.71 -17.04
N ASP A 66 -19.07 -19.37 -18.12
CA ASP A 66 -19.34 -18.93 -19.50
C ASP A 66 -20.84 -18.99 -19.84
N GLU A 67 -21.54 -20.08 -19.48
CA GLU A 67 -22.98 -20.21 -19.67
C GLU A 67 -23.76 -19.12 -18.92
N ARG A 68 -23.39 -18.86 -17.67
CA ARG A 68 -23.99 -17.79 -16.86
C ARG A 68 -23.72 -16.42 -17.46
N LEU A 69 -22.49 -16.16 -17.92
CA LEU A 69 -22.10 -14.91 -18.57
C LEU A 69 -22.94 -14.65 -19.82
N LEU A 70 -23.05 -15.64 -20.72
CA LEU A 70 -23.83 -15.53 -21.95
C LEU A 70 -25.32 -15.32 -21.67
N HIS A 71 -25.88 -16.06 -20.71
CA HIS A 71 -27.28 -15.92 -20.30
C HIS A 71 -27.57 -14.51 -19.77
N LEU A 72 -26.74 -14.00 -18.86
CA LEU A 72 -26.92 -12.67 -18.27
C LEU A 72 -26.66 -11.55 -19.29
N ALA A 73 -25.68 -11.70 -20.18
CA ALA A 73 -25.42 -10.72 -21.25
C ALA A 73 -26.61 -10.60 -22.22
N LYS A 74 -27.34 -11.70 -22.45
CA LYS A 74 -28.58 -11.70 -23.25
C LYS A 74 -29.74 -10.99 -22.56
N ILE A 75 -29.89 -11.14 -21.23
CA ILE A 75 -30.98 -10.53 -20.46
C ILE A 75 -30.69 -9.05 -20.15
N MET A 76 -29.42 -8.72 -19.86
CA MET A 76 -28.96 -7.38 -19.49
C MET A 76 -27.86 -6.91 -20.45
N PRO A 77 -28.22 -6.48 -21.67
CA PRO A 77 -27.25 -6.04 -22.67
C PRO A 77 -26.33 -4.94 -22.11
N THR A 78 -25.02 -5.11 -22.29
CA THR A 78 -23.94 -4.16 -21.94
C THR A 78 -23.84 -3.71 -20.47
N GLN A 79 -24.56 -4.34 -19.54
CA GLN A 79 -24.54 -3.99 -18.11
C GLN A 79 -23.48 -4.76 -17.32
N TRP A 80 -22.22 -4.69 -17.74
CA TRP A 80 -21.11 -5.49 -17.17
C TRP A 80 -20.88 -5.28 -15.68
N ARG A 81 -21.07 -4.07 -15.17
CA ARG A 81 -20.95 -3.77 -13.73
C ARG A 81 -22.01 -4.47 -12.88
N THR A 82 -23.17 -4.76 -13.45
CA THR A 82 -24.25 -5.51 -12.79
C THR A 82 -24.04 -7.02 -12.91
N ILE A 83 -23.51 -7.47 -14.05
CA ILE A 83 -23.25 -8.88 -14.34
C ILE A 83 -22.06 -9.41 -13.52
N ALA A 84 -20.98 -8.63 -13.41
CA ALA A 84 -19.72 -9.01 -12.78
C ALA A 84 -19.86 -9.60 -11.36
N PRO A 85 -20.59 -8.97 -10.42
CA PRO A 85 -20.80 -9.53 -9.08
C PRO A 85 -21.53 -10.89 -9.08
N ILE A 86 -22.42 -11.13 -10.06
CA ILE A 86 -23.20 -12.37 -10.17
C ILE A 86 -22.35 -13.50 -10.74
N VAL A 87 -21.47 -13.19 -11.70
CA VAL A 87 -20.52 -14.15 -12.28
C VAL A 87 -19.34 -14.42 -11.34
N GLY A 88 -18.97 -13.44 -10.51
CA GLY A 88 -17.83 -13.53 -9.59
C GLY A 88 -16.49 -13.22 -10.26
N ARG A 89 -16.50 -12.35 -11.28
CA ARG A 89 -15.34 -11.84 -12.04
C ARG A 89 -15.44 -10.32 -12.15
N THR A 90 -14.38 -9.63 -12.59
CA THR A 90 -14.45 -8.17 -12.80
C THR A 90 -15.25 -7.83 -14.06
N ALA A 91 -15.75 -6.60 -14.15
CA ALA A 91 -16.54 -6.15 -15.30
C ALA A 91 -15.74 -6.23 -16.61
N ASN A 92 -14.45 -5.87 -16.57
CA ASN A 92 -13.58 -5.98 -17.74
C ASN A 92 -13.31 -7.44 -18.11
N GLN A 93 -13.04 -8.33 -17.14
CA GLN A 93 -12.90 -9.76 -17.41
C GLN A 93 -14.14 -10.34 -18.11
N CYS A 94 -15.33 -9.99 -17.63
CA CYS A 94 -16.60 -10.42 -18.24
C CYS A 94 -16.75 -9.92 -19.68
N LEU A 95 -16.46 -8.64 -19.94
CA LEU A 95 -16.54 -8.04 -21.27
C LEU A 95 -15.56 -8.70 -22.25
N GLU A 96 -14.29 -8.84 -21.87
CA GLU A 96 -13.25 -9.47 -22.70
C GLU A 96 -13.59 -10.93 -23.00
N ARG A 97 -14.04 -11.69 -21.98
CA ARG A 97 -14.46 -13.09 -22.19
C ARG A 97 -15.65 -13.20 -23.12
N TYR A 98 -16.66 -12.35 -22.95
CA TYR A 98 -17.85 -12.34 -23.80
C TYR A 98 -17.49 -12.06 -25.26
N GLN A 99 -16.66 -11.05 -25.52
CA GLN A 99 -16.18 -10.74 -26.86
C GLN A 99 -15.42 -11.92 -27.47
N LYS A 100 -14.51 -12.53 -26.71
CA LYS A 100 -13.77 -13.72 -27.16
C LYS A 100 -14.69 -14.90 -27.52
N LEU A 101 -15.75 -15.13 -26.73
CA LEU A 101 -16.72 -16.20 -27.02
C LEU A 101 -17.53 -15.93 -28.30
N LEU A 102 -17.84 -14.66 -28.60
CA LEU A 102 -18.48 -14.29 -29.86
C LEU A 102 -17.53 -14.49 -31.05
N ASP A 103 -16.30 -13.99 -30.96
CA ASP A 103 -15.30 -14.14 -32.01
C ASP A 103 -15.01 -15.64 -32.30
N GLU A 104 -14.93 -16.47 -31.27
CA GLU A 104 -14.77 -17.93 -31.40
C GLU A 104 -15.98 -18.60 -32.08
N ALA A 105 -17.19 -18.08 -31.87
CA ALA A 105 -18.40 -18.60 -32.52
C ALA A 105 -18.47 -18.18 -34.00
N GLU A 106 -18.20 -16.92 -34.30
CA GLU A 106 -18.14 -16.37 -35.66
C GLU A 106 -17.05 -17.08 -36.49
N ALA A 107 -15.87 -17.31 -35.91
CA ALA A 107 -14.78 -18.02 -36.58
C ALA A 107 -15.15 -19.48 -36.89
N LYS A 108 -15.84 -20.18 -35.98
CA LYS A 108 -16.32 -21.55 -36.21
C LYS A 108 -17.39 -21.61 -37.29
N GLU A 109 -18.31 -20.65 -37.33
CA GLU A 109 -19.36 -20.57 -38.35
C GLU A 109 -18.75 -20.27 -39.74
N SER A 110 -17.85 -19.30 -39.83
CA SER A 110 -17.15 -18.94 -41.06
C SER A 110 -16.31 -20.11 -41.62
N SER A 111 -15.62 -20.84 -40.74
CA SER A 111 -14.88 -22.05 -41.10
C SER A 111 -15.82 -23.17 -41.55
N SER A 112 -16.96 -23.37 -40.88
CA SER A 112 -17.95 -24.38 -41.25
C SER A 112 -18.63 -24.10 -42.59
N LEU A 113 -18.80 -22.83 -42.95
CA LEU A 113 -19.41 -22.41 -44.22
C LEU A 113 -18.40 -22.34 -45.38
N GLY A 114 -17.13 -22.73 -45.15
CA GLY A 114 -16.10 -22.74 -46.18
C GLY A 114 -15.79 -21.36 -46.77
N LEU A 115 -16.13 -20.29 -46.04
CA LEU A 115 -15.95 -18.91 -46.49
C LEU A 115 -14.50 -18.42 -46.35
N MET A 116 -13.65 -19.21 -45.67
CA MET A 116 -12.23 -18.94 -45.47
C MET A 116 -11.44 -19.60 -46.63
N GLY A 117 -11.09 -18.79 -47.64
CA GLY A 117 -10.41 -19.24 -48.85
C GLY A 117 -9.01 -19.82 -48.58
N PRO A 118 -8.48 -20.69 -49.48
CA PRO A 118 -7.22 -21.41 -49.29
C PRO A 118 -5.95 -20.56 -49.50
N ASP A 119 -6.04 -19.31 -49.94
CA ASP A 119 -4.90 -18.43 -50.16
C ASP A 119 -5.09 -17.10 -49.42
N GLY A 120 -4.14 -16.79 -48.53
CA GLY A 120 -4.04 -15.55 -47.77
C GLY A 120 -3.65 -14.36 -48.66
N GLY A 121 -4.54 -13.95 -49.56
CA GLY A 121 -4.43 -12.73 -50.35
C GLY A 121 -4.90 -11.50 -49.56
N GLU A 122 -4.32 -10.34 -49.91
CA GLU A 122 -4.28 -9.03 -49.23
C GLU A 122 -5.63 -8.33 -48.92
N THR A 123 -6.75 -9.06 -48.91
CA THR A 123 -8.12 -8.52 -48.73
C THR A 123 -8.88 -9.19 -47.57
N GLN A 124 -8.17 -9.77 -46.60
CA GLN A 124 -8.81 -10.25 -45.38
C GLN A 124 -9.27 -9.04 -44.56
N ALA A 125 -10.57 -8.96 -44.26
CA ALA A 125 -11.08 -7.98 -43.31
C ALA A 125 -10.28 -8.11 -42.00
N PRO A 126 -9.86 -6.99 -41.38
CA PRO A 126 -9.08 -7.04 -40.15
C PRO A 126 -9.82 -7.89 -39.12
N SER A 127 -9.10 -8.78 -38.44
CA SER A 127 -9.68 -9.58 -37.36
C SER A 127 -10.29 -8.65 -36.32
N ALA A 128 -11.29 -9.12 -35.58
CA ALA A 128 -11.83 -8.38 -34.45
C ALA A 128 -10.72 -7.97 -33.45
N ASP A 129 -9.67 -8.78 -33.32
CA ASP A 129 -8.44 -8.43 -32.57
C ASP A 129 -7.60 -7.32 -33.22
N ASP A 130 -7.51 -7.27 -34.55
CA ASP A 130 -6.77 -6.22 -35.27
C ASP A 130 -7.44 -4.85 -35.13
N VAL A 131 -8.77 -4.82 -35.09
CA VAL A 131 -9.55 -3.59 -34.87
C VAL A 131 -9.42 -3.09 -33.43
N ARG A 132 -9.31 -3.99 -32.45
CA ARG A 132 -9.21 -3.64 -31.02
C ARG A 132 -7.79 -3.29 -30.59
N ARG A 133 -6.75 -3.64 -31.36
CA ARG A 133 -5.36 -3.32 -31.05
C ARG A 133 -5.15 -1.80 -31.12
N LEU A 134 -4.54 -1.24 -30.07
CA LEU A 134 -4.15 0.16 -30.01
C LEU A 134 -3.25 0.53 -31.19
N ARG A 135 -3.49 1.71 -31.79
CA ARG A 135 -2.63 2.21 -32.86
C ARG A 135 -1.27 2.65 -32.28
N PRO A 136 -0.18 2.61 -33.07
CA PRO A 136 1.10 3.14 -32.62
C PRO A 136 0.97 4.60 -32.13
N GLY A 137 1.35 4.85 -30.88
CA GLY A 137 1.26 6.16 -30.23
C GLY A 137 -0.01 6.42 -29.41
N GLU A 138 -0.99 5.52 -29.44
CA GLU A 138 -2.20 5.61 -28.62
C GLU A 138 -1.93 5.10 -27.19
N LEU A 139 -2.42 5.85 -26.19
CA LEU A 139 -2.35 5.43 -24.80
C LEU A 139 -3.52 4.50 -24.49
N ASP A 140 -3.20 3.41 -23.78
CA ASP A 140 -4.21 2.48 -23.28
C ASP A 140 -5.17 3.20 -22.32
N PRO A 141 -6.50 3.12 -22.55
CA PRO A 141 -7.48 3.73 -21.67
C PRO A 141 -7.58 3.04 -20.30
N ASP A 142 -7.32 1.72 -20.22
CA ASP A 142 -7.55 0.92 -19.00
C ASP A 142 -6.31 0.09 -18.58
N PRO A 143 -5.14 0.73 -18.36
CA PRO A 143 -3.90 0.03 -18.01
C PRO A 143 -3.99 -0.71 -16.66
N GLU A 144 -4.92 -0.33 -15.78
CA GLU A 144 -5.18 -0.97 -14.50
C GLU A 144 -5.62 -2.43 -14.61
N THR A 145 -6.12 -2.85 -15.77
CA THR A 145 -6.62 -4.21 -16.00
C THR A 145 -5.56 -5.17 -16.54
N LYS A 146 -4.38 -4.65 -16.92
CA LYS A 146 -3.32 -5.44 -17.54
C LYS A 146 -2.31 -6.01 -16.52
N PRO A 147 -1.64 -7.13 -16.81
CA PRO A 147 -0.54 -7.60 -15.98
C PRO A 147 0.55 -6.53 -15.76
N ALA A 148 1.16 -6.55 -14.58
CA ALA A 148 2.28 -5.66 -14.29
C ALA A 148 3.50 -6.02 -15.15
N ARG A 149 4.28 -5.01 -15.54
CA ARG A 149 5.59 -5.23 -16.15
C ARG A 149 6.56 -5.78 -15.10
N PRO A 150 7.32 -6.84 -15.43
CA PRO A 150 8.41 -7.30 -14.59
C PRO A 150 9.45 -6.20 -14.33
N ASP A 151 10.09 -6.27 -13.18
CA ASP A 151 11.12 -5.32 -12.77
C ASP A 151 12.35 -5.45 -13.68
N THR A 152 13.00 -4.33 -14.01
CA THR A 152 14.25 -4.35 -14.77
C THR A 152 15.41 -4.79 -13.85
N ILE A 153 16.45 -5.38 -14.45
CA ILE A 153 17.65 -5.79 -13.69
C ILE A 153 18.31 -4.55 -13.08
N ASP A 154 18.48 -3.51 -13.91
CA ASP A 154 18.99 -2.22 -13.48
C ASP A 154 17.80 -1.29 -13.21
N LEU A 155 17.38 -1.23 -11.94
CA LEU A 155 16.38 -0.27 -11.48
C LEU A 155 16.94 1.15 -11.63
N ASP A 156 16.12 2.04 -12.16
CA ASP A 156 16.46 3.46 -12.26
C ASP A 156 16.47 4.14 -10.88
N GLU A 157 16.95 5.38 -10.84
CA GLU A 157 17.02 6.14 -9.58
C GLU A 157 15.62 6.40 -9.00
N ASP A 158 14.64 6.65 -9.86
CA ASP A 158 13.25 6.92 -9.48
C ASP A 158 12.61 5.70 -8.77
N GLU A 159 12.80 4.48 -9.29
CA GLU A 159 12.29 3.25 -8.68
C GLU A 159 12.99 2.93 -7.35
N LYS A 160 14.31 3.12 -7.30
CA LYS A 160 15.09 2.95 -6.06
C LYS A 160 14.66 3.94 -4.98
N GLU A 161 14.48 5.21 -5.34
CA GLU A 161 14.03 6.25 -4.44
C GLU A 161 12.62 5.94 -3.93
N MET A 162 11.69 5.59 -4.83
CA MET A 162 10.32 5.22 -4.49
C MET A 162 10.26 4.03 -3.52
N LEU A 163 11.06 2.97 -3.73
CA LEU A 163 11.17 1.85 -2.81
C LEU A 163 11.72 2.26 -1.44
N SER A 164 12.75 3.10 -1.42
CA SER A 164 13.36 3.58 -0.18
C SER A 164 12.39 4.44 0.64
N GLU A 165 11.63 5.31 -0.03
CA GLU A 165 10.61 6.15 0.58
C GLU A 165 9.46 5.31 1.11
N ALA A 166 8.98 4.33 0.32
CA ALA A 166 7.93 3.43 0.74
C ALA A 166 8.32 2.68 2.01
N ARG A 167 9.54 2.09 2.06
CA ARG A 167 10.06 1.42 3.25
C ARG A 167 10.08 2.34 4.47
N ALA A 168 10.61 3.56 4.32
CA ALA A 168 10.69 4.53 5.43
C ALA A 168 9.30 4.95 5.94
N ARG A 169 8.35 5.21 5.03
CA ARG A 169 6.98 5.60 5.39
C ARG A 169 6.19 4.45 6.01
N LEU A 170 6.37 3.22 5.53
CA LEU A 170 5.73 2.03 6.08
C LEU A 170 6.30 1.67 7.46
N ALA A 171 7.58 1.91 7.74
CA ALA A 171 8.16 1.72 9.07
C ALA A 171 7.74 2.79 10.08
N ASN A 172 7.46 4.03 9.63
CA ASN A 172 7.15 5.13 10.53
C ASN A 172 5.72 5.05 11.10
N THR A 173 5.61 5.03 12.43
CA THR A 173 4.35 5.10 13.20
C THR A 173 4.27 6.33 14.11
N GLN A 174 5.40 7.03 14.32
CA GLN A 174 5.49 8.12 15.28
C GLN A 174 5.20 9.48 14.64
N GLY A 175 4.33 10.25 15.29
CA GLY A 175 4.06 11.64 14.93
C GLY A 175 5.18 12.62 15.35
N LYS A 176 5.05 13.89 14.93
CA LYS A 176 6.04 14.95 15.20
C LYS A 176 6.36 15.11 16.69
N LYS A 177 5.34 15.07 17.56
CA LYS A 177 5.48 15.24 19.02
C LYS A 177 6.30 14.12 19.66
N ALA A 178 6.04 12.87 19.28
CA ALA A 178 6.77 11.71 19.78
C ALA A 178 8.25 11.77 19.38
N LYS A 179 8.54 12.05 18.10
CA LYS A 179 9.92 12.20 17.60
C LYS A 179 10.67 13.34 18.31
N ARG A 180 10.01 14.49 18.52
CA ARG A 180 10.61 15.62 19.26
C ARG A 180 10.94 15.24 20.70
N LYS A 181 9.98 14.63 21.41
CA LYS A 181 10.16 14.21 22.81
C LYS A 181 11.25 13.15 22.97
N ALA A 182 11.39 12.24 22.00
CA ALA A 182 12.48 11.26 21.99
C ALA A 182 13.86 11.92 21.89
N ARG A 183 14.02 12.90 20.98
CA ARG A 183 15.27 13.67 20.86
C ARG A 183 15.57 14.51 22.10
N GLU A 184 14.54 15.13 22.69
CA GLU A 184 14.68 15.90 23.92
C GLU A 184 15.17 15.03 25.08
N ARG A 185 14.61 13.82 25.24
CA ARG A 185 15.07 12.85 26.25
C ARG A 185 16.53 12.44 26.02
N GLN A 186 16.93 12.14 24.79
CA GLN A 186 18.32 11.80 24.47
C GLN A 186 19.29 12.95 24.78
N GLN A 187 18.88 14.19 24.49
CA GLN A 187 19.67 15.37 24.82
C GLN A 187 19.76 15.59 26.33
N GLU A 188 18.68 15.35 27.07
CA GLU A 188 18.67 15.43 28.53
C GLU A 188 19.59 14.39 29.17
N GLU A 189 19.56 13.14 28.69
CA GLU A 189 20.46 12.07 29.12
C GLU A 189 21.92 12.42 28.82
N SER A 190 22.20 12.91 27.61
CA SER A 190 23.54 13.34 27.19
C SER A 190 24.06 14.49 28.05
N ARG A 191 23.21 15.49 28.31
CA ARG A 191 23.53 16.62 29.20
C ARG A 191 23.77 16.15 30.62
N ARG A 192 22.97 15.20 31.12
CA ARG A 192 23.14 14.61 32.46
C ARG A 192 24.48 13.87 32.58
N LEU A 193 24.85 13.06 31.59
CA LEU A 193 26.13 12.35 31.57
C LEU A 193 27.31 13.32 31.53
N ALA A 194 27.27 14.34 30.68
CA ALA A 194 28.32 15.37 30.61
C ALA A 194 28.46 16.15 31.93
N ALA A 195 27.34 16.51 32.56
CA ALA A 195 27.35 17.18 33.87
C ALA A 195 27.92 16.28 34.98
N LEU A 196 27.58 14.99 34.96
CA LEU A 196 28.12 14.00 35.90
C LEU A 196 29.62 13.80 35.71
N GLN A 197 30.09 13.72 34.47
CA GLN A 197 31.51 13.60 34.15
C GLN A 197 32.28 14.81 34.68
N LYS A 198 31.84 16.03 34.35
CA LYS A 198 32.46 17.27 34.86
C LYS A 198 32.49 17.31 36.39
N ARG A 199 31.42 16.86 37.05
CA ARG A 199 31.36 16.81 38.52
C ARG A 199 32.36 15.80 39.09
N ARG A 200 32.52 14.63 38.45
CA ARG A 200 33.51 13.62 38.86
C ARG A 200 34.92 14.18 38.75
N GLU A 201 35.25 14.82 37.63
CA GLU A 201 36.55 15.45 37.40
C GLU A 201 36.87 16.51 38.46
N LEU A 202 35.92 17.41 38.75
CA LEU A 202 36.09 18.42 39.80
C LEU A 202 36.27 17.80 41.19
N LYS A 203 35.50 16.76 41.52
CA LYS A 203 35.63 16.06 42.80
C LYS A 203 36.99 15.37 42.92
N THR A 204 37.47 14.74 41.85
CA THR A 204 38.81 14.11 41.80
C THR A 204 39.93 15.15 41.94
N ALA A 205 39.75 16.35 41.39
CA ALA A 205 40.65 17.48 41.58
C ALA A 205 40.54 18.14 42.99
N GLY A 206 39.72 17.60 43.88
CA GLY A 206 39.52 18.12 45.25
C GLY A 206 38.57 19.32 45.35
N ILE A 207 37.94 19.73 44.25
CA ILE A 207 37.04 20.90 44.20
C ILE A 207 35.60 20.44 44.46
N ASN A 208 35.12 20.64 45.69
CA ASN A 208 33.75 20.29 46.09
C ASN A 208 32.77 21.44 45.84
N ILE A 209 32.03 21.40 44.73
CA ILE A 209 30.98 22.36 44.41
C ILE A 209 29.60 21.80 44.81
N LYS A 210 28.85 22.54 45.63
CA LYS A 210 27.47 22.21 46.00
C LYS A 210 26.53 22.54 44.85
N VAL A 211 25.84 21.52 44.31
CA VAL A 211 24.81 21.72 43.28
C VAL A 211 23.45 21.82 43.95
N THR A 212 22.74 22.92 43.74
CA THR A 212 21.33 23.07 44.10
C THR A 212 20.46 22.75 42.89
N THR A 213 19.79 21.60 42.89
CA THR A 213 18.86 21.19 41.83
C THR A 213 17.40 21.51 42.14
N ARG A 214 17.13 22.24 43.23
CA ARG A 214 15.75 22.52 43.67
C ARG A 214 15.07 23.52 42.77
N LYS A 215 13.95 23.12 42.17
CA LYS A 215 12.97 24.04 41.60
C LYS A 215 11.98 24.43 42.70
N LYS A 216 11.65 25.73 42.77
CA LYS A 216 10.71 26.26 43.76
C LYS A 216 9.34 25.64 43.54
N GLY A 217 8.79 24.98 44.57
CA GLY A 217 7.48 24.31 44.52
C GLY A 217 7.51 22.81 44.16
N GLU A 218 8.70 22.23 43.96
CA GLU A 218 8.86 20.78 43.70
C GLU A 218 9.36 20.07 44.97
N MET A 219 8.73 18.94 45.33
CA MET A 219 9.10 18.12 46.49
C MET A 219 10.45 17.44 46.25
N ASP A 220 11.27 17.35 47.30
CA ASP A 220 12.56 16.66 47.24
C ASP A 220 12.37 15.18 47.54
N TYR A 221 12.15 14.39 46.50
CA TYR A 221 11.92 12.94 46.59
C TYR A 221 13.05 12.14 47.27
N ASN A 222 14.24 12.73 47.43
CA ASN A 222 15.35 12.09 48.15
C ASN A 222 15.38 12.45 49.63
N ALA A 223 14.77 13.57 50.03
CA ALA A 223 14.74 14.03 51.42
C ALA A 223 13.45 13.62 52.13
N ASP A 224 12.33 13.62 51.40
CA ASP A 224 11.00 13.38 51.95
C ASP A 224 10.32 12.18 51.26
N ILE A 225 9.48 11.44 52.00
CA ILE A 225 8.65 10.36 51.45
C ILE A 225 7.39 10.98 50.84
N PRO A 226 7.20 10.91 49.51
CA PRO A 226 6.05 11.52 48.87
C PRO A 226 4.76 10.81 49.28
N PHE A 227 3.77 11.60 49.72
CA PHE A 227 2.44 11.10 50.10
C PHE A 227 2.49 9.96 51.12
N GLU A 228 3.41 10.03 52.08
CA GLU A 228 3.54 9.03 53.13
C GLU A 228 2.17 8.80 53.82
N ARG A 229 1.73 7.55 53.82
CA ARG A 229 0.59 7.10 54.61
C ARG A 229 1.12 6.10 55.63
N LYS A 230 1.01 6.46 56.90
CA LYS A 230 1.37 5.55 57.99
C LYS A 230 0.52 4.28 57.88
N ALA A 231 1.14 3.13 58.12
CA ALA A 231 0.43 1.87 58.18
C ALA A 231 -0.71 1.97 59.21
N LEU A 232 -1.86 1.36 58.88
CA LEU A 232 -2.98 1.32 59.82
C LEU A 232 -2.56 0.53 61.06
N PRO A 233 -2.90 0.98 62.27
CA PRO A 233 -2.56 0.26 63.49
C PRO A 233 -3.26 -1.10 63.50
N GLY A 234 -2.49 -2.16 63.75
CA GLY A 234 -2.96 -3.54 63.82
C GLY A 234 -3.09 -4.06 65.27
N PHE A 235 -3.44 -5.33 65.40
CA PHE A 235 -3.55 -6.01 66.70
C PHE A 235 -2.20 -6.43 67.32
N TYR A 236 -1.13 -6.40 66.53
CA TYR A 236 0.22 -6.78 66.96
C TYR A 236 1.10 -5.54 67.11
N ASP A 237 1.98 -5.56 68.11
CA ASP A 237 2.99 -4.51 68.32
C ASP A 237 4.11 -4.68 67.29
N THR A 238 4.33 -3.65 66.47
CA THR A 238 5.34 -3.64 65.40
C THR A 238 6.51 -2.70 65.74
N SER A 239 6.68 -2.29 67.00
CA SER A 239 7.75 -1.38 67.42
C SER A 239 9.14 -2.02 67.45
N GLU A 240 9.22 -3.34 67.63
CA GLU A 240 10.48 -4.10 67.71
C GLU A 240 10.94 -4.67 66.36
N GLU A 241 10.13 -4.53 65.31
CA GLU A 241 10.43 -5.07 63.96
C GLU A 241 11.30 -4.15 63.09
N MET A 242 11.74 -3.00 63.64
CA MET A 242 12.44 -1.94 62.89
C MET A 242 13.96 -2.08 62.87
#